data_AF-A0A7K2C7R3-F1
#
_entry.id   AF-A0A7K2C7R3-F1
#
_cell.length_a   1.000
_cell.length_b   1.000
_cell.length_c   1.000
_cell.angle_alpha   90.00
_cell.angle_beta   90.00
_cell.angle_gamma   90.00
#
_symmetry.space_group_name_H-M   'P 1'
#
loop_
_entity.id
_entity.type
_entity.pdbx_description
1 polymer ?
#
loop_
_entity_poly.entity_id
_entity_poly.type
_entity_poly.pdbx_seq_one_letter_code
_entity_poly.pdbx_strand_id
1 'polypeptide(L)'
;MSSVPSVQDILSGDRSSLSRGITLVESTLLADMNNAERLLSGVLAKTGKALRVAVTGAPGVGKSTLIEALGMHLVQSDYRVAVLSVDPSSPHTGGSILGDKTRMPQLAKHTNAFIRPSPSGNVPGGIAHT
;
A
#
# COMPACT_ATOMS: atom_id res chain seq x y z
N MET A 1 5.27 -22.34 -5.07
CA MET A 1 3.90 -22.12 -4.54
C MET A 1 4.02 -21.33 -3.24
N SER A 2 3.94 -19.99 -3.28
CA SER A 2 3.78 -19.22 -2.04
C SER A 2 2.39 -19.51 -1.49
N SER A 3 2.31 -19.97 -0.24
CA SER A 3 1.03 -20.22 0.42
C SER A 3 0.17 -18.95 0.44
N VAL A 4 -1.13 -19.12 0.19
CA VAL A 4 -2.12 -18.05 0.33
C VAL A 4 -2.07 -17.56 1.80
N PRO A 5 -1.91 -16.24 2.04
CA PRO A 5 -1.85 -15.72 3.40
C PRO A 5 -3.19 -15.94 4.12
N SER A 6 -3.12 -16.23 5.42
CA SER A 6 -4.32 -16.38 6.25
C SER A 6 -4.94 -15.01 6.54
N VAL A 7 -6.28 -14.96 6.55
CA VAL A 7 -7.04 -13.79 7.02
C VAL A 7 -6.63 -13.43 8.45
N GLN A 8 -6.41 -14.42 9.30
CA GLN A 8 -6.07 -14.20 10.70
C GLN A 8 -4.71 -13.51 10.87
N ASP A 9 -3.72 -13.89 10.04
CA ASP A 9 -2.38 -13.28 10.08
C ASP A 9 -2.43 -11.82 9.61
N ILE A 10 -3.26 -11.51 8.62
CA ILE A 10 -3.47 -10.13 8.17
C ILE A 10 -4.13 -9.31 9.28
N LEU A 11 -5.17 -9.85 9.93
CA LEU A 11 -5.89 -9.16 11.00
C LEU A 11 -5.07 -9.00 12.29
N SER A 12 -4.10 -9.87 12.55
CA SER A 12 -3.14 -9.71 13.66
C SER A 12 -2.06 -8.67 13.39
N GLY A 13 -1.98 -8.15 12.15
CA GLY A 13 -1.01 -7.13 11.75
C GLY A 13 0.31 -7.70 11.21
N ASP A 14 0.37 -8.98 10.81
CA ASP A 14 1.56 -9.54 10.20
C ASP A 14 1.87 -8.86 8.85
N ARG A 15 2.97 -8.10 8.81
CA ARG A 15 3.36 -7.28 7.65
C ARG A 15 3.68 -8.13 6.42
N SER A 16 4.21 -9.34 6.62
CA SER A 16 4.54 -10.26 5.53
C SER A 16 3.28 -10.81 4.86
N SER A 17 2.31 -11.27 5.65
CA SER A 17 1.01 -11.74 5.19
C SER A 17 0.20 -10.63 4.53
N LEU A 18 0.21 -9.41 5.08
CA LEU A 18 -0.39 -8.24 4.42
C LEU A 18 0.25 -7.98 3.05
N SER A 19 1.58 -7.97 2.98
CA SER A 19 2.30 -7.70 1.73
C SER A 19 2.00 -8.75 0.65
N ARG A 20 1.99 -10.03 1.03
CA ARG A 20 1.60 -11.15 0.15
C ARG A 20 0.13 -11.09 -0.25
N GLY A 21 -0.75 -10.70 0.67
CA GLY A 21 -2.17 -10.55 0.42
C GLY A 21 -2.47 -9.46 -0.61
N ILE A 22 -1.81 -8.31 -0.50
CA ILE A 22 -1.92 -7.25 -1.51
C ILE A 22 -1.38 -7.74 -2.86
N THR A 23 -0.24 -8.43 -2.89
CA THR A 23 0.29 -9.00 -4.15
C THR A 23 -0.65 -10.03 -4.78
N LEU A 24 -1.32 -10.85 -3.97
CA LEU A 24 -2.33 -11.79 -4.46
C LEU A 24 -3.53 -11.05 -5.07
N VAL A 25 -3.99 -9.97 -4.44
CA VAL A 25 -5.10 -9.14 -4.94
C VAL A 25 -4.72 -8.35 -6.20
N GLU A 26 -3.45 -7.94 -6.32
CA GLU A 26 -2.92 -7.24 -7.51
C GLU A 26 -2.58 -8.22 -8.67
N SER A 27 -2.59 -9.52 -8.44
CA SER A 27 -2.23 -10.53 -9.44
C SER A 27 -3.24 -10.60 -10.59
N THR A 28 -2.74 -10.68 -11.83
CA THR A 28 -3.57 -10.88 -13.03
C THR A 28 -3.72 -12.35 -13.41
N LEU A 29 -3.17 -13.29 -12.63
CA LEU A 29 -3.24 -14.72 -12.91
C LEU A 29 -4.63 -15.27 -12.57
N LEU A 30 -5.25 -16.00 -13.51
CA LEU A 30 -6.55 -16.65 -13.28
C LEU A 30 -6.53 -17.59 -12.07
N ALA A 31 -5.39 -18.24 -11.81
CA ALA A 31 -5.21 -19.14 -10.66
C ALA A 31 -5.32 -18.43 -9.30
N ASP A 32 -5.08 -17.12 -9.25
CA ASP A 32 -5.07 -16.34 -8.02
C ASP A 32 -6.44 -15.73 -7.70
N MET A 33 -7.31 -15.54 -8.70
CA MET A 33 -8.60 -14.85 -8.57
C MET A 33 -9.47 -15.41 -7.43
N ASN A 34 -9.69 -16.72 -7.40
CA ASN A 34 -10.50 -17.37 -6.36
C ASN A 34 -9.92 -17.17 -4.95
N ASN A 35 -8.60 -17.18 -4.82
CA ASN A 35 -7.93 -17.00 -3.54
C ASN A 35 -7.98 -15.52 -3.12
N ALA A 36 -7.82 -14.59 -4.06
CA ALA A 36 -7.93 -13.15 -3.82
C ALA A 36 -9.35 -12.77 -3.34
N GLU A 37 -10.39 -13.29 -3.99
CA GLU A 37 -11.79 -13.01 -3.63
C GLU A 37 -12.12 -13.54 -2.23
N ARG A 38 -11.69 -14.77 -1.90
CA ARG A 38 -11.85 -15.35 -0.56
C ARG A 38 -11.13 -14.54 0.51
N LEU A 39 -9.90 -14.12 0.22
CA LEU A 39 -9.10 -13.31 1.14
C LEU A 39 -9.77 -11.95 1.40
N LEU A 40 -10.19 -11.25 0.35
CA LEU A 40 -10.90 -9.97 0.42
C LEU A 40 -12.19 -10.11 1.24
N SER A 41 -13.02 -11.10 0.92
CA SER A 41 -14.27 -11.38 1.63
C SER A 41 -14.04 -11.59 3.13
N GLY A 42 -12.96 -12.28 3.51
CA GLY A 42 -12.60 -12.53 4.90
C GLY A 42 -12.17 -11.28 5.69
N VAL A 43 -11.62 -10.26 5.02
CA VAL A 43 -11.17 -9.02 5.68
C VAL A 43 -12.18 -7.89 5.63
N LEU A 44 -13.12 -7.89 4.66
CA LEU A 44 -14.05 -6.78 4.40
C LEU A 44 -14.79 -6.30 5.65
N ALA A 45 -15.30 -7.22 6.48
CA ALA A 45 -16.04 -6.91 7.71
C ALA A 45 -15.21 -6.15 8.77
N LYS A 46 -13.88 -6.11 8.63
CA LYS A 46 -12.96 -5.41 9.53
C LYS A 46 -12.44 -4.09 8.95
N THR A 47 -12.84 -3.71 7.75
CA THR A 47 -12.42 -2.47 7.07
C THR A 47 -13.30 -1.26 7.45
N GLY A 48 -13.00 -0.08 6.90
CA GLY A 48 -13.82 1.14 7.04
C GLY A 48 -13.55 2.00 8.30
N LYS A 49 -12.70 1.52 9.22
CA LYS A 49 -12.40 2.21 10.49
C LYS A 49 -11.17 3.12 10.45
N ALA A 50 -10.67 3.44 9.26
CA ALA A 50 -9.46 4.25 9.08
C ALA A 50 -9.79 5.57 8.39
N LEU A 51 -9.16 6.65 8.84
CA LEU A 51 -9.16 7.93 8.14
C LEU A 51 -8.35 7.79 6.84
N ARG A 52 -8.92 8.22 5.71
CA ARG A 52 -8.29 8.17 4.39
C ARG A 52 -8.05 9.60 3.90
N VAL A 53 -6.78 9.95 3.68
CA VAL A 53 -6.37 11.29 3.24
C VAL A 53 -5.58 11.15 1.95
N ALA A 54 -5.98 11.89 0.91
CA ALA A 54 -5.25 11.98 -0.34
C ALA A 54 -4.35 13.23 -0.32
N VAL A 55 -3.08 13.08 -0.70
CA VAL A 55 -2.11 14.17 -0.83
C VAL A 55 -1.69 14.28 -2.28
N THR A 56 -1.90 15.45 -2.89
CA THR A 56 -1.55 15.74 -4.29
C THR A 56 -0.77 17.05 -4.40
N GLY A 57 -0.19 17.30 -5.56
CA GLY A 57 0.61 18.50 -5.84
C GLY A 57 1.66 18.27 -6.91
N ALA A 58 2.21 19.35 -7.45
CA ALA A 58 3.21 19.31 -8.51
C ALA A 58 4.45 18.46 -8.15
N PRO A 59 5.19 17.93 -9.13
CA PRO A 59 6.50 17.33 -8.89
C PRO A 59 7.42 18.31 -8.15
N GLY A 60 8.17 17.83 -7.15
CA GLY A 60 9.13 18.67 -6.41
C GLY A 60 8.56 19.55 -5.29
N VAL A 61 7.23 19.68 -5.13
CA VAL A 61 6.60 20.54 -4.09
C VAL A 61 6.81 20.06 -2.63
N GLY A 62 7.52 18.95 -2.42
CA GLY A 62 7.79 18.42 -1.07
C GLY A 62 6.72 17.49 -0.50
N LYS A 63 5.85 16.88 -1.34
CA LYS A 63 4.81 15.93 -0.89
C LYS A 63 5.35 14.81 0.00
N SER A 64 6.43 14.15 -0.42
CA SER A 64 7.02 13.04 0.35
C SER A 64 7.58 13.53 1.70
N THR A 65 8.17 14.73 1.75
CA THR A 65 8.64 15.36 3.00
C THR A 65 7.48 15.66 3.95
N LEU A 66 6.37 16.18 3.43
CA LEU A 66 5.15 16.41 4.21
C LEU A 66 4.58 15.09 4.76
N ILE A 67 4.47 14.06 3.91
CA ILE A 67 3.95 12.75 4.30
C ILE A 67 4.85 12.10 5.35
N GLU A 68 6.18 12.19 5.22
CA GLU A 68 7.11 11.69 6.23
C GLU A 68 6.92 12.41 7.57
N ALA A 69 6.93 13.75 7.57
CA ALA A 69 6.79 14.53 8.79
C ALA A 69 5.45 14.28 9.50
N LEU A 70 4.34 14.30 8.75
CA LEU A 70 3.01 14.01 9.27
C LEU A 70 2.91 12.56 9.76
N GLY A 71 3.40 11.60 8.97
CA GLY A 71 3.39 10.20 9.34
C GLY A 71 4.19 9.93 10.61
N MET A 72 5.37 10.54 10.75
CA MET A 72 6.20 10.44 11.94
C MET A 72 5.50 11.01 13.18
N HIS A 73 4.83 12.17 13.04
CA HIS A 73 4.03 12.74 14.11
C HIS A 73 2.91 11.78 14.55
N LEU A 74 2.17 11.20 13.59
CA LEU A 74 1.07 10.27 13.88
C LEU A 74 1.55 8.99 14.56
N VAL A 75 2.64 8.38 14.10
CA VAL A 75 3.16 7.16 14.74
C VAL A 75 3.72 7.42 16.14
N GLN A 76 4.25 8.62 16.40
CA GLN A 76 4.66 9.06 17.74
C GLN A 76 3.48 9.27 18.68
N SER A 77 2.28 9.55 18.14
CA SER A 77 1.01 9.59 18.87
C SER A 77 0.28 8.23 18.88
N ASP A 78 1.00 7.13 18.69
CA ASP A 78 0.51 5.74 18.72
C ASP A 78 -0.53 5.39 17.64
N TYR A 79 -0.60 6.17 16.55
CA TYR A 79 -1.40 5.80 15.38
C TYR A 79 -0.63 4.82 14.47
N ARG A 80 -1.38 3.96 13.79
CA ARG A 80 -0.87 3.14 12.69
C ARG A 80 -1.08 3.87 11.36
N VAL A 81 -0.01 4.02 10.59
CA VAL A 81 0.00 4.80 9.35
C VAL A 81 0.28 3.87 8.17
N ALA A 82 -0.54 3.96 7.12
CA ALA A 82 -0.27 3.33 5.84
C ALA A 82 -0.11 4.41 4.77
N VAL A 83 0.95 4.32 3.97
CA VAL A 83 1.18 5.18 2.81
C VAL A 83 1.12 4.32 1.57
N LEU A 84 0.10 4.58 0.74
CA LEU A 84 -0.04 4.01 -0.59
C LEU A 84 0.38 5.09 -1.58
N SER A 85 1.54 4.94 -2.20
CA SER A 85 2.00 5.94 -3.16
C SER A 85 1.62 5.52 -4.59
N VAL A 86 0.98 6.44 -5.30
CA VAL A 86 0.61 6.27 -6.71
C VAL A 86 1.48 7.26 -7.49
N ASP A 87 2.49 6.74 -8.17
CA ASP A 87 3.32 7.52 -9.08
C ASP A 87 2.88 7.15 -10.50
N PRO A 88 2.46 8.10 -11.36
CA PRO A 88 2.24 7.79 -12.76
C PRO A 88 3.53 7.23 -13.33
N SER A 89 3.47 5.99 -13.83
CA SER A 89 4.61 5.33 -14.45
C SER A 89 5.23 6.23 -15.52
N SER A 90 6.54 6.51 -15.38
CA SER A 90 7.31 7.08 -16.48
C SER A 90 7.16 6.17 -17.71
N PRO A 91 6.72 6.69 -18.88
CA PRO A 91 6.49 5.89 -20.07
C PRO A 91 7.75 5.20 -20.61
N HIS A 92 8.94 5.55 -20.10
CA HIS A 92 10.22 4.99 -20.55
C HIS A 92 10.74 3.79 -19.74
N THR A 93 10.24 3.53 -18.53
CA THR A 93 10.83 2.48 -17.66
C THR A 93 9.85 1.48 -17.07
N GLY A 94 8.55 1.58 -17.36
CA GLY A 94 7.57 0.51 -17.09
C GLY A 94 7.38 0.12 -15.61
N GLY A 95 7.88 0.91 -14.66
CA GLY A 95 7.77 0.62 -13.24
C GLY A 95 8.03 1.82 -12.34
N SER A 96 7.27 1.92 -11.25
CA SER A 96 7.57 2.78 -10.09
C SER A 96 8.68 2.10 -9.29
N ILE A 97 9.93 2.28 -9.73
CA ILE A 97 11.02 1.41 -9.30
C ILE A 97 11.38 1.61 -7.82
N LEU A 98 11.49 2.83 -7.28
CA LEU A 98 12.01 3.02 -5.90
C LEU A 98 11.82 4.44 -5.30
N GLY A 99 11.12 5.34 -5.99
CA GLY A 99 11.18 6.78 -5.72
C GLY A 99 10.62 7.22 -4.37
N ASP A 100 9.55 6.60 -3.88
CA ASP A 100 8.86 7.08 -2.67
C ASP A 100 9.40 6.50 -1.37
N LYS A 101 9.86 5.24 -1.37
CA LYS A 101 10.47 4.63 -0.16
C LYS A 101 11.80 5.28 0.22
N THR A 102 12.57 5.75 -0.76
CA THR A 102 13.84 6.47 -0.51
C THR A 102 13.63 7.91 -0.01
N ARG A 103 12.43 8.47 -0.23
CA ARG A 103 12.06 9.83 0.20
C ARG A 103 11.42 9.92 1.57
N MET A 104 11.17 8.78 2.24
CA MET A 104 10.58 8.72 3.59
C MET A 104 11.34 7.71 4.48
N PRO A 105 12.67 7.87 4.67
CA PRO A 105 13.53 6.88 5.30
C PRO A 105 13.21 6.60 6.78
N GLN A 106 12.70 7.59 7.53
CA GLN A 106 12.37 7.41 8.95
C GLN A 106 11.05 6.68 9.09
N LEU A 107 10.03 7.15 8.37
CA LEU A 107 8.70 6.54 8.41
C LEU A 107 8.73 5.11 7.89
N ALA A 108 9.52 4.82 6.85
CA ALA A 108 9.65 3.47 6.28
C ALA A 108 10.16 2.42 7.29
N LYS A 109 10.95 2.84 8.29
CA LYS A 109 11.54 1.96 9.31
C LYS A 109 10.65 1.78 10.54
N HIS A 110 9.62 2.63 10.70
CA HIS A 110 8.78 2.58 11.87
C HIS A 110 7.87 1.34 11.86
N THR A 111 7.75 0.67 13.00
CA THR A 111 6.94 -0.57 13.15
C THR A 111 5.45 -0.31 12.90
N ASN A 112 4.94 0.83 13.36
CA ASN A 112 3.55 1.29 13.13
C ASN A 112 3.29 1.88 11.74
N ALA A 113 4.29 1.92 10.85
CA ALA A 113 4.14 2.46 9.50
C ALA A 113 4.30 1.38 8.42
N PHE A 114 3.44 1.41 7.40
CA PHE A 114 3.51 0.54 6.24
C PHE A 114 3.51 1.38 4.95
N ILE A 115 4.56 1.27 4.14
CA ILE A 115 4.70 2.03 2.89
C ILE A 115 4.73 1.05 1.72
N ARG A 116 3.80 1.22 0.77
CA ARG A 116 3.73 0.43 -0.46
C ARG A 116 3.60 1.35 -1.68
N PRO A 117 4.53 1.27 -2.64
CA PRO A 117 4.30 1.83 -3.96
C PRO A 117 3.24 0.98 -4.65
N SER A 118 2.18 1.63 -5.12
CA SER A 118 1.16 0.99 -5.95
C SER A 118 1.52 1.21 -7.42
N PRO A 119 1.54 0.15 -8.24
CA PRO A 119 1.69 0.33 -9.67
C PRO A 119 0.48 1.11 -10.19
N SER A 120 0.73 2.21 -10.90
CA SER A 120 -0.31 2.82 -11.74
C SER A 120 -0.63 1.80 -12.84
N GLY A 121 -1.64 0.95 -12.62
CA GLY A 121 -2.21 0.14 -13.68
C GLY A 121 -2.64 1.04 -14.84
N ASN A 122 -2.76 0.48 -16.05
CA ASN A 122 -3.13 1.20 -17.29
C ASN A 122 -4.56 1.80 -17.29
N VAL A 123 -5.13 2.10 -16.12
CA VAL A 123 -6.48 2.65 -15.92
C VAL A 123 -6.35 4.11 -15.44
N PRO A 124 -7.02 5.08 -16.08
CA PRO A 124 -7.12 6.44 -15.58
C PRO A 124 -7.82 6.42 -14.21
N GLY A 125 -7.07 6.59 -13.13
CA GLY A 125 -7.59 6.47 -11.75
C GLY A 125 -6.62 5.81 -10.76
N GLY A 126 -5.58 5.12 -11.24
CA GLY A 126 -4.43 4.74 -10.41
C GLY A 126 -4.66 3.68 -9.33
N ILE A 127 -5.83 3.05 -9.30
CA ILE A 127 -6.15 1.90 -8.45
C ILE A 127 -6.65 0.76 -9.33
N ALA A 128 -6.02 -0.41 -9.22
CA ALA A 128 -6.45 -1.62 -9.92
C ALA A 128 -7.89 -2.00 -9.51
N HIS A 129 -8.62 -2.56 -10.47
CA HIS A 129 -10.06 -2.86 -10.45
C HIS A 129 -10.61 -3.33 -9.09
N THR A 130 -11.68 -2.66 -8.63
CA THR A 130 -12.72 -3.24 -7.76
C THR A 130 -13.78 -3.93 -8.60
#